data_AF-A0A7J2T6F6-F1
#
_entry.id   AF-A0A7J2T6F6-F1
#
_cell.length_a   1.000
_cell.length_b   1.000
_cell.length_c   1.000
_cell.angle_alpha   90.00
_cell.angle_beta   90.00
_cell.angle_gamma   90.00
#
_symmetry.space_group_name_H-M   'P 1'
#
loop_
_entity.id
_entity.type
_entity.pdbx_description
1 polymer ?
#
loop_
_entity_poly.entity_id
_entity_poly.type
_entity_poly.pdbx_seq_one_letter_code
_entity_poly.pdbx_strand_id
1 'polypeptide(L)' 'MNSQILQACKELVDDAKMSCTELVFKEICLDILHKARHVLTERQFKELTAYVVERMKEKVPFETARELVVSKQF' A
#
# COMPACT_ATOMS: atom_id res chain seq x y z
N MET A 1 21.62 0.31 -8.13
CA MET A 1 21.15 -0.60 -7.06
C MET A 1 20.04 0.05 -6.22
N ASN A 2 20.25 1.20 -5.58
CA ASN A 2 19.20 1.81 -4.74
C ASN A 2 17.93 2.23 -5.51
N SER A 3 18.01 2.51 -6.82
CA SER A 3 16.83 2.79 -7.66
C SER A 3 15.92 1.57 -7.83
N GLN A 4 16.51 0.37 -7.93
CA GLN A 4 15.76 -0.89 -8.04
C GLN A 4 15.07 -1.23 -6.72
N ILE A 5 15.72 -0.95 -5.57
CA ILE A 5 15.11 -1.15 -4.25
C ILE A 5 13.91 -0.21 -4.07
N LEU A 6 14.06 1.07 -4.43
CA LEU A 6 12.96 2.03 -4.39
C LEU A 6 11.78 1.57 -5.26
N GLN A 7 12.06 1.09 -6.47
CA GLN A 7 11.05 0.58 -7.38
C GLN A 7 10.33 -0.64 -6.78
N ALA A 8 11.07 -1.61 -6.25
CA ALA A 8 10.50 -2.78 -5.59
C ALA A 8 9.63 -2.40 -4.38
N CYS A 9 10.03 -1.39 -3.58
CA CYS A 9 9.20 -0.90 -2.50
C CYS A 9 7.86 -0.31 -3.00
N LYS A 10 7.86 0.42 -4.12
CA LYS A 10 6.63 0.95 -4.73
C LYS A 10 5.72 -0.17 -5.23
N GLU A 11 6.29 -1.19 -5.86
CA GLU A 11 5.55 -2.37 -6.34
C GLU A 11 4.90 -3.14 -5.18
N LEU A 12 5.61 -3.32 -4.05
CA LEU A 12 5.04 -3.95 -2.85
C LEU A 12 3.88 -3.14 -2.25
N VAL A 13 3.95 -1.81 -2.30
CA VAL A 13 2.85 -0.93 -1.86
C VAL A 13 1.64 -1.11 -2.76
N ASP A 14 1.83 -1.14 -4.08
CA ASP A 14 0.74 -1.32 -5.04
C ASP A 14 0.09 -2.69 -4.92
N ASP A 15 0.90 -3.75 -4.79
CA ASP A 15 0.42 -5.11 -4.58
C ASP A 15 -0.42 -5.22 -3.30
N ALA A 16 0.05 -4.65 -2.19
CA ALA A 16 -0.70 -4.59 -0.93
C ALA A 16 -1.99 -3.78 -1.06
N LYS A 17 -1.99 -2.69 -1.82
CA LYS A 17 -3.19 -1.86 -2.05
C LYS A 17 -4.29 -2.62 -2.80
N MET A 18 -3.90 -3.47 -3.74
CA MET A 18 -4.82 -4.26 -4.57
C MET A 18 -5.30 -5.53 -3.87
N SER A 19 -4.48 -6.12 -3.00
CA SER A 19 -4.71 -7.43 -2.40
C SER A 19 -5.28 -7.40 -0.98
N CYS A 20 -5.11 -6.29 -0.25
CA CYS A 20 -5.41 -6.24 1.19
C CYS A 20 -6.58 -5.29 1.52
N THR A 21 -7.21 -5.54 2.67
CA THR A 21 -8.16 -4.58 3.26
C THR A 21 -7.44 -3.33 3.75
N GLU A 22 -8.16 -2.21 3.89
CA GLU A 22 -7.55 -0.91 4.19
C GLU A 22 -6.70 -0.91 5.46
N LEU A 23 -7.12 -1.58 6.54
CA LEU A 23 -6.34 -1.66 7.78
C LEU A 23 -5.02 -2.42 7.57
N VAL A 24 -5.08 -3.58 6.92
CA VAL A 24 -3.92 -4.43 6.63
C VAL A 24 -2.96 -3.71 5.69
N PHE A 25 -3.47 -3.03 4.67
CA PHE A 25 -2.68 -2.19 3.78
C PHE A 25 -1.89 -1.12 4.54
N LYS A 26 -2.53 -0.41 5.48
CA LYS A 26 -1.85 0.62 6.29
C LYS A 26 -0.73 0.02 7.15
N GLU A 27 -0.93 -1.16 7.73
CA GLU A 27 0.10 -1.86 8.51
C GLU A 27 1.29 -2.27 7.63
N ILE A 28 1.02 -2.83 6.44
CA ILE A 28 2.07 -3.20 5.48
C ILE A 28 2.87 -1.97 5.04
N CYS A 29 2.21 -0.83 4.76
CA CYS A 29 2.89 0.41 4.44
C CYS A 29 3.87 0.86 5.53
N LEU A 30 3.49 0.72 6.81
CA LEU A 30 4.36 1.07 7.93
C LEU A 30 5.58 0.15 8.01
N ASP A 31 5.41 -1.16 7.80
CA ASP A 31 6.52 -2.12 7.79
C ASP A 31 7.48 -1.88 6.62
N ILE A 32 6.95 -1.63 5.41
CA ILE A 32 7.76 -1.28 4.23
C ILE A 32 8.58 -0.02 4.52
N LEU A 33 7.95 1.04 5.04
CA LEU A 33 8.67 2.28 5.37
C LEU A 33 9.73 2.06 6.45
N HIS A 34 9.41 1.29 7.49
CA HIS A 34 10.36 0.98 8.55
C HIS A 34 11.63 0.32 7.99
N LYS A 35 11.46 -0.71 7.15
CA LYS A 35 12.57 -1.43 6.51
C LYS A 35 13.30 -0.59 5.46
N ALA A 36 12.57 0.16 4.64
CA ALA A 36 13.12 0.99 3.58
C ALA A 36 14.05 2.09 4.10
N ARG A 37 13.79 2.63 5.31
CA ARG A 37 14.64 3.64 5.94
C ARG A 37 16.09 3.18 6.15
N HIS A 38 16.32 1.87 6.30
CA HIS A 38 17.65 1.31 6.54
C HIS A 38 18.44 1.04 5.25
N VAL A 39 17.78 1.01 4.09
CA VAL A 39 18.39 0.63 2.81
C VAL A 39 18.37 1.74 1.76
N LEU A 40 17.43 2.67 1.85
CA LEU A 40 17.31 3.80 0.93
C LEU A 40 18.08 5.02 1.46
N THR A 41 18.54 5.85 0.53
CA THR A 41 19.01 7.19 0.87
C THR A 41 17.85 8.06 1.36
N GLU A 42 18.14 9.12 2.12
CA GLU A 42 17.11 10.03 2.63
C GLU A 42 16.19 10.58 1.53
N ARG A 43 16.77 10.94 0.36
CA ARG A 43 16.01 11.43 -0.78
C ARG A 43 15.01 10.39 -1.30
N GLN A 44 15.45 9.16 -1.45
CA GLN A 44 14.60 8.07 -1.93
C GLN A 44 13.55 7.66 -0.90
N PHE A 45 13.90 7.71 0.39
CA PHE A 45 12.96 7.46 1.46
C PHE A 45 11.84 8.50 1.50
N LYS A 46 12.18 9.79 1.31
CA LYS A 46 11.19 10.87 1.17
C LYS A 46 10.27 10.65 -0.03
N GLU A 47 10.83 10.22 -1.17
CA GLU A 47 10.06 9.88 -2.36
C GLU A 47 9.09 8.71 -2.11
N LEU A 48 9.56 7.63 -1.49
CA LEU A 48 8.72 6.49 -1.11
C LEU A 48 7.62 6.88 -0.12
N THR A 49 7.95 7.74 0.85
CA THR A 49 6.97 8.22 1.85
C THR A 49 5.85 9.02 1.17
N ALA A 50 6.20 9.93 0.25
CA ALA A 50 5.21 10.68 -0.51
C ALA A 50 4.28 9.74 -1.31
N TYR A 51 4.87 8.76 -1.98
CA TYR A 51 4.14 7.75 -2.74
C TYR A 51 3.15 6.95 -1.88
N VAL A 52 3.60 6.43 -0.74
CA VAL A 52 2.74 5.70 0.21
C VAL A 52 1.57 6.57 0.68
N VAL A 53 1.83 7.84 1.00
CA VAL A 53 0.78 8.78 1.42
C VAL A 53 -0.25 9.00 0.32
N GLU A 54 0.16 9.09 -0.95
CA GLU A 54 -0.75 9.18 -2.09
C GLU A 54 -1.63 7.92 -2.19
N ARG A 55 -1.03 6.73 -2.14
CA ARG A 55 -1.74 5.45 -2.18
C ARG A 55 -2.70 5.23 -0.99
N MET A 56 -2.37 5.77 0.18
CA MET A 56 -3.25 5.74 1.35
C MET A 56 -4.45 6.70 1.22
N LYS A 57 -4.31 7.79 0.47
CA LYS A 57 -5.40 8.74 0.21
C LYS A 57 -6.33 8.30 -0.92
N GLU A 58 -5.87 7.42 -1.80
CA GLU A 58 -6.71 6.81 -2.82
C GLU A 58 -7.85 6.05 -2.16
N LYS A 59 -9.08 6.52 -2.39
CA LYS A 59 -10.29 5.78 -1.99
C LYS A 59 -10.30 4.49 -2.78
N VAL A 60 -10.27 3.36 -2.09
CA VAL A 60 -10.50 2.06 -2.73
C VAL A 60 -11.91 2.11 -3.32
N PRO A 61 -12.10 1.86 -4.63
CA PRO A 61 -13.44 1.68 -5.17
C PRO A 61 -14.08 0.54 -4.38
N PHE A 62 -15.11 0.87 -3.62
CA PHE A 62 -15.84 -0.03 -2.74
C PHE A 62 -16.75 -0.94 -3.59
N GLU A 63 -16.21 -1.63 -4.59
CA GLU A 63 -17.00 -2.50 -5.48
C GLU A 63 -17.07 -3.96 -5.02
N THR A 64 -16.41 -4.35 -3.92
CA THR A 64 -16.47 -5.74 -3.41
C THR A 64 -17.24 -5.89 -2.09
N ALA A 65 -17.80 -4.80 -1.54
CA ALA A 65 -18.53 -4.86 -0.27
C ALA A 65 -20.07 -5.04 -0.43
N ARG A 66 -20.58 -5.20 -1.66
CA ARG A 66 -22.03 -5.26 -1.91
C ARG A 66 -22.56 -6.57 -2.50
N GLU A 67 -21.75 -7.61 -2.67
CA GLU A 67 -22.27 -8.92 -3.11
C GLU A 67 -22.63 -9.88 -1.97
N LEU A 68 -22.26 -9.59 -0.71
CA LEU A 68 -22.54 -10.50 0.41
C LEU A 68 -23.82 -10.18 1.21
N VAL A 69 -24.60 -9.17 0.84
CA VAL A 69 -25.83 -8.78 1.59
C VAL A 69 -27.14 -9.12 0.85
N VAL A 70 -27.10 -9.53 -0.42
CA VAL A 70 -28.32 -9.79 -1.23
C VAL A 70 -28.66 -11.29 -1.35
N SER A 71 -28.03 -12.16 -0.56
CA SER A 71 -28.30 -13.62 -0.63
C SER A 71 -28.84 -14.22 0.68
N LYS A 72 -29.48 -13.43 1.54
CA LYS A 72 -30.30 -13.96 2.64
C LYS A 72 -31.54 -13.11 2.92
N GLN A 73 -32.60 -13.35 2.15
CA GLN A 73 -33.92 -13.48 2.74
C GLN A 73 -34.82 -14.30 1.82
N PHE A 74 -34.92 -15.59 2.13
CA PHE A 74 -36.10 -16.40 1.84
C PHE A 74 -37.24 -15.96 2.78
#